data_AF-A0A2S8FM35-F1
#
_entry.id   AF-A0A2S8FM35-F1
#
_cell.length_a   1.000
_cell.length_b   1.000
_cell.length_c   1.000
_cell.angle_alpha   90.00
_cell.angle_beta   90.00
_cell.angle_gamma   90.00
#
_symmetry.space_group_name_H-M   'P 1'
#
loop_
_entity.id
_entity.type
_entity.pdbx_description
1 polymer ?
#
loop_
_entity_poly.entity_id
_entity_poly.type
_entity_poly.pdbx_seq_one_letter_code
_entity_poly.pdbx_strand_id
1 'polypeptide(L)'
;MQDHDAKIELARHAGMADDYYENGFLGCLRPYSGIREENFHAVVESLLTVGVHIASSPTIDRRIVEPIQRITTTTRRWGVEEDGMLVRNGLITPDDRLKLRLWVRILEDMLLDLLAGIKPHEAIHAYCEYVAQFGFGGNAEFIVPLLSSAIDADDVGDRIQGYCAAIARLGSIASPVSGALMQARNRNWHWYEPPERCAAEILGYIDQALIAINKSDP
;
A
#
# COMPACT_ATOMS: atom_id res chain seq x y z
N MET A 1 -12.11 9.77 0.39
CA MET A 1 -12.90 9.23 -0.75
C MET A 1 -14.07 8.38 -0.22
N GLN A 2 -15.24 8.39 -0.89
CA GLN A 2 -16.35 7.46 -0.55
C GLN A 2 -16.28 6.17 -1.39
N ASP A 3 -16.96 5.10 -0.97
CA ASP A 3 -16.95 3.79 -1.66
C ASP A 3 -17.35 3.88 -3.16
N HIS A 4 -18.38 4.69 -3.47
CA HIS A 4 -18.81 4.89 -4.86
C HIS A 4 -17.72 5.55 -5.71
N ASP A 5 -17.09 6.60 -5.17
CA ASP A 5 -16.01 7.33 -5.86
C ASP A 5 -14.79 6.42 -6.06
N ALA A 6 -14.45 5.61 -5.06
CA ALA A 6 -13.33 4.68 -5.14
C ALA A 6 -13.50 3.62 -6.24
N LYS A 7 -14.72 3.12 -6.45
CA LYS A 7 -15.03 2.22 -7.58
C LYS A 7 -14.82 2.90 -8.93
N ILE A 8 -15.21 4.17 -9.04
CA ILE A 8 -15.02 4.97 -10.25
C ILE A 8 -13.53 5.19 -10.50
N GLU A 9 -12.76 5.59 -9.48
CA GLU A 9 -11.31 5.80 -9.60
C GLU A 9 -10.57 4.52 -10.03
N LEU A 10 -10.91 3.36 -9.45
CA LEU A 10 -10.38 2.08 -9.89
C LEU A 10 -10.69 1.82 -11.38
N ALA A 11 -11.94 2.05 -11.81
CA ALA A 11 -12.34 1.86 -13.20
C ALA A 11 -11.61 2.82 -14.15
N ARG A 12 -11.38 4.07 -13.76
CA ARG A 12 -10.59 5.05 -14.53
C ARG A 12 -9.14 4.61 -14.68
N HIS A 13 -8.49 4.16 -13.61
CA HIS A 13 -7.12 3.64 -13.67
C HIS A 13 -6.99 2.33 -14.46
N ALA A 14 -8.04 1.51 -14.49
CA ALA A 14 -8.12 0.27 -15.27
C ALA A 14 -8.46 0.49 -16.76
N GLY A 15 -8.72 1.73 -17.21
CA GLY A 15 -9.14 2.01 -18.58
C GLY A 15 -10.51 1.39 -18.91
N MET A 16 -11.39 1.31 -17.92
CA MET A 16 -12.75 0.74 -18.03
C MET A 16 -13.84 1.80 -18.13
N ALA A 17 -13.55 3.02 -17.70
CA ALA A 17 -14.48 4.13 -17.75
C ALA A 17 -14.37 4.89 -19.08
N ASP A 18 -15.47 5.49 -19.55
CA ASP A 18 -15.48 6.35 -20.73
C ASP A 18 -14.57 7.58 -20.54
N ASP A 19 -14.44 8.03 -19.30
CA ASP A 19 -13.57 9.12 -18.85
C ASP A 19 -12.29 8.60 -18.15
N TYR A 20 -11.71 7.52 -18.68
CA TYR A 20 -10.46 6.98 -18.14
C TYR A 20 -9.32 7.99 -18.21
N TYR A 21 -8.35 7.84 -17.30
CA TYR A 21 -7.16 8.68 -17.31
C TYR A 21 -6.16 8.17 -18.35
N GLU A 22 -5.93 8.95 -19.41
CA GLU A 22 -4.84 8.70 -20.36
C GLU A 22 -3.47 8.64 -19.68
N ASN A 23 -3.31 9.36 -18.57
CA ASN A 23 -2.11 9.34 -17.73
C ASN A 23 -2.31 8.54 -16.43
N GLY A 24 -3.37 7.72 -16.31
CA GLY A 24 -3.63 6.87 -15.15
C GLY A 24 -2.72 5.63 -15.11
N PHE A 25 -2.94 4.74 -14.15
CA PHE A 25 -2.10 3.55 -13.95
C PHE A 25 -1.89 2.74 -15.25
N LEU A 26 -2.97 2.30 -15.92
CA LEU A 26 -2.83 1.66 -17.24
C LEU A 26 -2.69 2.65 -18.39
N GLY A 27 -3.25 3.85 -18.26
CA GLY A 27 -3.18 4.89 -19.30
C GLY A 27 -1.73 5.23 -19.68
N CYS A 28 -0.87 5.44 -18.69
CA CYS A 28 0.55 5.76 -18.92
C CYS A 28 1.36 4.62 -19.57
N LEU A 29 0.77 3.42 -19.70
CA LEU A 29 1.37 2.29 -20.41
C LEU A 29 0.97 2.25 -21.90
N ARG A 30 0.01 3.07 -22.35
CA ARG A 30 -0.44 3.09 -23.75
C ARG A 30 -1.01 4.45 -24.21
N PRO A 31 -0.23 5.27 -24.95
CA PRO A 31 1.19 5.06 -25.27
C PRO A 31 2.06 5.12 -24.01
N TYR A 32 3.19 4.42 -24.01
CA TYR A 32 4.11 4.46 -22.88
C TYR A 32 4.69 5.86 -22.71
N SER A 33 4.47 6.48 -21.55
CA SER A 33 4.94 7.83 -21.21
C SER A 33 5.72 7.90 -19.89
N GLY A 34 6.16 6.73 -19.39
CA GLY A 34 6.75 6.59 -18.05
C GLY A 34 5.69 6.27 -17.00
N ILE A 35 6.05 5.44 -16.03
CA ILE A 35 5.15 5.11 -14.92
C ILE A 35 5.05 6.29 -13.96
N ARG A 36 3.87 6.51 -13.39
CA ARG A 36 3.63 7.59 -12.43
C ARG A 36 3.24 7.01 -11.09
N GLU A 37 4.05 7.31 -10.09
CA GLU A 37 3.89 6.77 -8.75
C GLU A 37 2.61 7.29 -8.07
N GLU A 38 2.17 8.51 -8.36
CA GLU A 38 0.91 9.04 -7.85
C GLU A 38 -0.29 8.14 -8.20
N ASN A 39 -0.29 7.53 -9.39
CA ASN A 39 -1.35 6.61 -9.80
C ASN A 39 -1.33 5.30 -9.00
N PHE A 40 -0.15 4.81 -8.61
CA PHE A 40 -0.05 3.61 -7.77
C PHE A 40 -0.67 3.90 -6.40
N HIS A 41 -0.30 5.04 -5.80
CA HIS A 41 -0.86 5.49 -4.52
C HIS A 41 -2.38 5.70 -4.59
N ALA A 42 -2.90 6.27 -5.67
CA ALA A 42 -4.33 6.44 -5.89
C ALA A 42 -5.07 5.09 -6.01
N VAL A 43 -4.52 4.11 -6.74
CA VAL A 43 -5.10 2.76 -6.83
C VAL A 43 -5.11 2.07 -5.45
N VAL A 44 -4.02 2.20 -4.67
CA VAL A 44 -3.95 1.70 -3.30
C VAL A 44 -5.01 2.35 -2.41
N GLU A 45 -5.17 3.67 -2.49
CA GLU A 45 -6.21 4.41 -1.75
C GLU A 45 -7.61 3.91 -2.10
N SER A 46 -7.90 3.76 -3.40
CA SER A 46 -9.21 3.31 -3.87
C SER A 46 -9.49 1.87 -3.45
N LEU A 47 -8.51 0.96 -3.58
CA LEU A 47 -8.63 -0.43 -3.15
C LEU A 47 -8.95 -0.54 -1.66
N LEU A 48 -8.23 0.18 -0.80
CA LEU A 48 -8.44 0.13 0.65
C LEU A 48 -9.76 0.79 1.06
N THR A 49 -10.20 1.83 0.35
CA THR A 49 -11.50 2.47 0.58
C THR A 49 -12.66 1.50 0.32
N VAL A 50 -12.66 0.78 -0.81
CA VAL A 50 -13.66 -0.27 -1.07
C VAL A 50 -13.42 -1.53 -0.24
N GLY A 51 -12.18 -1.72 0.24
CA GLY A 51 -11.75 -2.86 1.04
C GLY A 51 -12.53 -3.03 2.35
N VAL A 52 -13.04 -1.95 2.93
CA VAL A 52 -13.94 -2.01 4.11
C VAL A 52 -15.16 -2.90 3.80
N HIS A 53 -15.74 -2.75 2.61
CA HIS A 53 -16.88 -3.55 2.18
C HIS A 53 -16.47 -4.97 1.78
N ILE A 54 -15.32 -5.13 1.09
CA ILE A 54 -14.80 -6.45 0.70
C ILE A 54 -14.62 -7.33 1.95
N ALA A 55 -13.93 -6.81 2.98
CA ALA A 55 -13.56 -7.59 4.15
C ALA A 55 -14.74 -7.99 5.06
N SER A 56 -15.87 -7.26 4.96
CA SER A 56 -17.03 -7.47 5.83
C SER A 56 -18.22 -8.17 5.14
N SER A 57 -18.17 -8.34 3.83
CA SER A 57 -19.29 -8.86 3.04
C SER A 57 -19.04 -10.29 2.53
N PRO A 58 -20.03 -11.20 2.61
CA PRO A 58 -19.93 -12.53 2.03
C PRO A 58 -20.02 -12.53 0.49
N THR A 59 -20.45 -11.43 -0.11
CA THR A 59 -20.52 -11.24 -1.56
C THR A 59 -19.79 -9.98 -1.98
N ILE A 60 -19.22 -10.00 -3.18
CA ILE A 60 -18.35 -8.93 -3.65
C ILE A 60 -18.86 -8.39 -4.97
N ASP A 61 -18.98 -7.08 -5.05
CA ASP A 61 -19.30 -6.40 -6.30
C ASP A 61 -18.17 -6.62 -7.31
N ARG A 62 -18.50 -7.26 -8.45
CA ARG A 62 -17.55 -7.49 -9.55
C ARG A 62 -16.87 -6.21 -10.02
N ARG A 63 -17.53 -5.04 -9.88
CA ARG A 63 -16.99 -3.73 -10.25
C ARG A 63 -15.82 -3.28 -9.37
N ILE A 64 -15.51 -4.01 -8.29
CA ILE A 64 -14.32 -3.80 -7.47
C ILE A 64 -13.18 -4.71 -7.95
N VAL A 65 -13.47 -6.00 -8.11
CA VAL A 65 -12.45 -7.01 -8.43
C VAL A 65 -11.97 -6.90 -9.87
N GLU A 66 -12.87 -6.63 -10.82
CA GLU A 66 -12.55 -6.55 -12.25
C GLU A 66 -11.52 -5.45 -12.56
N PRO A 67 -11.65 -4.19 -12.07
CA PRO A 67 -10.61 -3.18 -12.27
C PRO A 67 -9.23 -3.58 -11.75
N ILE A 68 -9.14 -4.14 -10.53
CA ILE A 68 -7.86 -4.57 -9.95
C ILE A 68 -7.26 -5.69 -10.79
N GLN A 69 -8.04 -6.70 -11.14
CA GLN A 69 -7.58 -7.80 -11.97
C GLN A 69 -7.12 -7.33 -13.36
N ARG A 70 -7.81 -6.33 -13.92
CA ARG A 70 -7.44 -5.71 -15.19
C ARG A 70 -6.14 -4.92 -15.05
N ILE A 71 -5.96 -4.14 -14.00
CA ILE A 71 -4.72 -3.44 -13.68
C ILE A 71 -3.57 -4.43 -13.62
N THR A 72 -3.65 -5.45 -12.75
CA THR A 72 -2.55 -6.38 -12.50
C THR A 72 -2.22 -7.23 -13.74
N THR A 73 -3.23 -7.81 -14.39
CA THR A 73 -3.05 -8.66 -15.57
C THR A 73 -2.52 -7.87 -16.76
N THR A 74 -3.03 -6.66 -16.99
CA THR A 74 -2.61 -5.83 -18.13
C THR A 74 -1.19 -5.32 -17.92
N THR A 75 -0.86 -4.85 -16.72
CA THR A 75 0.50 -4.44 -16.37
C THR A 75 1.49 -5.58 -16.55
N ARG A 76 1.13 -6.82 -16.16
CA ARG A 76 1.97 -8.00 -16.40
C ARG A 76 2.24 -8.22 -17.90
N ARG A 77 1.15 -8.35 -18.68
CA ARG A 77 1.19 -8.63 -20.12
C ARG A 77 1.83 -7.53 -20.96
N TRP A 78 1.83 -6.29 -20.49
CA TRP A 78 2.40 -5.18 -21.24
C TRP A 78 3.80 -4.84 -20.77
N GLY A 79 4.02 -4.67 -19.47
CA GLY A 79 5.23 -4.08 -18.90
C GLY A 79 6.15 -5.01 -18.12
N VAL A 80 5.72 -6.22 -17.76
CA VAL A 80 6.50 -7.10 -16.85
C VAL A 80 6.99 -8.38 -17.50
N GLU A 81 6.18 -9.07 -18.30
CA GLU A 81 6.53 -10.33 -18.98
C GLU A 81 7.57 -10.08 -20.08
N GLU A 82 8.47 -11.04 -20.33
CA GLU A 82 9.55 -10.89 -21.33
C GLU A 82 9.00 -10.67 -22.76
N ASP A 83 7.90 -11.34 -23.09
CA ASP A 83 7.17 -11.18 -24.35
C ASP A 83 6.12 -10.06 -24.31
N GLY A 84 6.05 -9.32 -23.18
CA GLY A 84 5.13 -8.23 -22.99
C GLY A 84 5.37 -7.09 -23.97
N MET A 85 4.30 -6.43 -24.41
CA MET A 85 4.33 -5.44 -25.49
C MET A 85 5.39 -4.34 -25.30
N LEU A 86 5.54 -3.78 -24.09
CA LEU A 86 6.51 -2.72 -23.82
C LEU A 86 7.93 -3.27 -23.72
N VAL A 87 8.10 -4.47 -23.16
CA VAL A 87 9.40 -5.12 -22.96
C VAL A 87 9.99 -5.53 -24.31
N ARG A 88 9.24 -6.29 -25.12
CA ARG A 88 9.70 -6.80 -26.41
C ARG A 88 10.03 -5.70 -27.44
N ASN A 89 9.45 -4.51 -27.27
CA ASN A 89 9.69 -3.35 -28.13
C ASN A 89 10.73 -2.38 -27.53
N GLY A 90 11.34 -2.69 -26.38
CA GLY A 90 12.34 -1.83 -25.74
C GLY A 90 11.81 -0.47 -25.31
N LEU A 91 10.51 -0.36 -25.01
CA LEU A 91 9.86 0.91 -24.65
C LEU A 91 9.97 1.22 -23.15
N ILE A 92 9.99 0.19 -22.30
CA ILE A 92 10.04 0.33 -20.84
C ILE A 92 11.45 0.12 -20.30
N THR A 93 11.82 0.88 -19.27
CA THR A 93 13.13 0.74 -18.61
C THR A 93 13.16 -0.48 -17.67
N PRO A 94 14.34 -1.06 -17.39
CA PRO A 94 14.47 -2.13 -16.39
C PRO A 94 13.95 -1.72 -15.00
N ASP A 95 14.19 -0.47 -14.59
CA ASP A 95 13.76 0.05 -13.29
C ASP A 95 12.23 0.18 -13.21
N ASP A 96 11.59 0.72 -14.26
CA ASP A 96 10.13 0.82 -14.33
C ASP A 96 9.49 -0.57 -14.36
N ARG A 97 10.11 -1.53 -15.07
CA ARG A 97 9.67 -2.94 -15.09
C ARG A 97 9.73 -3.57 -13.70
N LEU A 98 10.79 -3.33 -12.93
CA LEU A 98 10.92 -3.81 -11.55
C LEU A 98 9.89 -3.16 -10.63
N LYS A 99 9.67 -1.85 -10.76
CA LYS A 99 8.64 -1.12 -9.99
C LYS A 99 7.24 -1.62 -10.31
N LEU A 100 6.87 -1.80 -11.58
CA LEU A 100 5.58 -2.35 -11.96
C LEU A 100 5.35 -3.75 -11.38
N ARG A 101 6.39 -4.60 -11.38
CA ARG A 101 6.30 -5.93 -10.75
C ARG A 101 6.02 -5.83 -9.26
N LEU A 102 6.68 -4.90 -8.56
CA LEU A 102 6.46 -4.65 -7.15
C LEU A 102 5.04 -4.12 -6.88
N TRP A 103 4.59 -3.11 -7.61
CA TRP A 103 3.24 -2.54 -7.47
C TRP A 103 2.15 -3.59 -7.71
N VAL A 104 2.30 -4.42 -8.74
CA VAL A 104 1.35 -5.51 -9.03
C VAL A 104 1.28 -6.48 -7.86
N ARG A 105 2.42 -6.92 -7.32
CA ARG A 105 2.45 -7.80 -6.16
C ARG A 105 1.73 -7.19 -4.96
N ILE A 106 2.01 -5.92 -4.64
CA ILE A 106 1.37 -5.22 -3.51
C ILE A 106 -0.15 -5.19 -3.68
N LEU A 107 -0.64 -4.84 -4.88
CA LEU A 107 -2.08 -4.80 -5.15
C LEU A 107 -2.74 -6.18 -5.05
N GLU A 108 -2.06 -7.24 -5.51
CA GLU A 108 -2.54 -8.62 -5.42
C GLU A 108 -2.58 -9.11 -3.97
N ASP A 109 -1.51 -8.88 -3.20
CA ASP A 109 -1.42 -9.26 -1.78
C ASP A 109 -2.51 -8.55 -0.97
N MET A 110 -2.68 -7.24 -1.16
CA MET A 110 -3.72 -6.45 -0.50
C MET A 110 -5.13 -6.92 -0.87
N LEU A 111 -5.40 -7.17 -2.14
CA LEU A 111 -6.71 -7.67 -2.57
C LEU A 111 -6.98 -9.04 -1.92
N LEU A 112 -6.00 -9.93 -1.90
CA LEU A 112 -6.15 -11.26 -1.30
C LEU A 112 -6.46 -11.18 0.20
N ASP A 113 -5.75 -10.33 0.95
CA ASP A 113 -6.01 -10.09 2.36
C ASP A 113 -7.44 -9.58 2.59
N LEU A 114 -7.87 -8.58 1.82
CA LEU A 114 -9.23 -8.05 1.91
C LEU A 114 -10.29 -9.13 1.60
N LEU A 115 -10.04 -9.98 0.60
CA LEU A 115 -10.91 -11.12 0.26
C LEU A 115 -10.96 -12.17 1.38
N ALA A 116 -9.89 -12.32 2.16
CA ALA A 116 -9.82 -13.22 3.30
C ALA A 116 -10.51 -12.64 4.56
N GLY A 117 -11.09 -11.44 4.48
CA GLY A 117 -11.74 -10.77 5.60
C GLY A 117 -10.79 -9.96 6.48
N ILE A 118 -9.54 -9.77 6.06
CA ILE A 118 -8.58 -8.93 6.77
C ILE A 118 -8.98 -7.47 6.62
N LYS A 119 -8.94 -6.70 7.71
CA LYS A 119 -9.36 -5.30 7.70
C LYS A 119 -8.37 -4.45 6.89
N PRO A 120 -8.81 -3.34 6.29
CA PRO A 120 -7.94 -2.48 5.49
C PRO A 120 -6.65 -2.05 6.18
N HIS A 121 -6.67 -1.70 7.47
CA HIS A 121 -5.46 -1.31 8.20
C HIS A 121 -4.51 -2.47 8.48
N GLU A 122 -4.97 -3.72 8.47
CA GLU A 122 -4.13 -4.91 8.63
C GLU A 122 -3.55 -5.39 7.28
N ALA A 123 -4.20 -5.04 6.16
CA ALA A 123 -3.81 -5.41 4.80
C ALA A 123 -2.71 -4.50 4.19
N ILE A 124 -2.24 -3.47 4.90
CA ILE A 124 -1.28 -2.49 4.35
C ILE A 124 0.20 -2.91 4.45
N HIS A 125 0.51 -4.12 4.89
CA HIS A 125 1.89 -4.52 5.22
C HIS A 125 2.88 -4.32 4.07
N ALA A 126 2.63 -4.93 2.90
CA ALA A 126 3.49 -4.80 1.73
C ALA A 126 3.58 -3.34 1.22
N TYR A 127 2.50 -2.57 1.36
CA TYR A 127 2.49 -1.15 1.02
C TYR A 127 3.31 -0.31 2.01
N CYS A 128 3.33 -0.66 3.30
CA CYS A 128 4.18 0.00 4.29
C CYS A 128 5.66 -0.26 4.03
N GLU A 129 6.03 -1.48 3.64
CA GLU A 129 7.41 -1.77 3.20
C GLU A 129 7.80 -0.92 1.99
N TYR A 130 6.89 -0.80 1.01
CA TYR A 130 7.08 0.10 -0.13
C TYR A 130 7.30 1.55 0.33
N VAL A 131 6.44 2.08 1.20
CA VAL A 131 6.56 3.45 1.71
C VAL A 131 7.86 3.65 2.46
N ALA A 132 8.27 2.69 3.30
CA ALA A 132 9.55 2.75 4.00
C ALA A 132 10.74 2.89 3.03
N GLN A 133 10.69 2.19 1.90
CA GLN A 133 11.78 2.16 0.92
C GLN A 133 11.76 3.35 -0.06
N PHE A 134 10.59 3.70 -0.60
CA PHE A 134 10.45 4.61 -1.74
C PHE A 134 9.76 5.94 -1.39
N GLY A 135 9.05 6.00 -0.25
CA GLY A 135 8.27 7.16 0.16
C GLY A 135 6.77 7.01 -0.14
N PHE A 136 6.01 8.03 0.24
CA PHE A 136 4.54 8.03 0.19
C PHE A 136 3.96 8.91 -0.93
N GLY A 137 4.81 9.57 -1.74
CA GLY A 137 4.44 10.44 -2.86
C GLY A 137 3.66 11.70 -2.43
N GLY A 138 2.37 11.52 -2.14
CA GLY A 138 1.47 12.53 -1.58
C GLY A 138 0.36 11.92 -0.71
N ASN A 139 0.44 10.62 -0.42
CA ASN A 139 -0.65 9.82 0.17
C ASN A 139 -0.65 9.81 1.71
N ALA A 140 -0.01 10.81 2.34
CA ALA A 140 0.18 10.84 3.78
C ALA A 140 -1.13 10.92 4.54
N GLU A 141 -2.05 11.79 4.10
CA GLU A 141 -3.36 11.99 4.75
C GLU A 141 -4.18 10.70 4.83
N PHE A 142 -4.01 9.82 3.85
CA PHE A 142 -4.71 8.55 3.79
C PHE A 142 -4.02 7.44 4.59
N ILE A 143 -2.69 7.31 4.47
CA ILE A 143 -1.97 6.21 5.11
C ILE A 143 -1.78 6.40 6.62
N VAL A 144 -1.68 7.65 7.10
CA VAL A 144 -1.43 7.96 8.52
C VAL A 144 -2.54 7.39 9.44
N PRO A 145 -3.85 7.59 9.16
CA PRO A 145 -4.92 6.97 9.95
C PRO A 145 -4.91 5.43 9.92
N LEU A 146 -4.54 4.85 8.77
CA LEU A 146 -4.43 3.39 8.62
C LEU A 146 -3.29 2.84 9.46
N LEU A 147 -2.12 3.48 9.43
CA LEU A 147 -0.97 3.11 10.26
C LEU A 147 -1.29 3.19 11.76
N SER A 148 -2.01 4.23 12.19
CA SER A 148 -2.47 4.33 13.59
C SER A 148 -3.34 3.13 13.96
N SER A 149 -4.34 2.80 13.12
CA SER A 149 -5.23 1.67 13.35
C SER A 149 -4.51 0.32 13.32
N ALA A 150 -3.52 0.18 12.42
CA ALA A 150 -2.71 -1.02 12.25
C ALA A 150 -1.82 -1.29 13.47
N ILE A 151 -1.24 -0.24 14.06
CA ILE A 151 -0.47 -0.34 15.29
C ILE A 151 -1.40 -0.64 16.47
N ASP A 152 -2.60 -0.06 16.49
CA ASP A 152 -3.54 -0.27 17.57
C ASP A 152 -4.12 -1.70 17.58
N ALA A 153 -4.06 -2.45 16.48
CA ALA A 153 -4.49 -3.84 16.42
C ALA A 153 -3.70 -4.76 17.37
N ASP A 154 -4.42 -5.69 18.03
CA ASP A 154 -3.86 -6.60 19.04
C ASP A 154 -2.88 -7.65 18.45
N ASP A 155 -3.02 -7.97 17.16
CA ASP A 155 -2.30 -9.03 16.45
C ASP A 155 -1.24 -8.49 15.46
N VAL A 156 -0.76 -7.27 15.69
CA VAL A 156 0.20 -6.61 14.79
C VAL A 156 1.45 -7.46 14.56
N GLY A 157 1.92 -8.19 15.58
CA GLY A 157 3.02 -9.14 15.47
C GLY A 157 4.28 -8.54 14.84
N ASP A 158 4.93 -9.31 13.97
CA ASP A 158 6.13 -8.94 13.23
C ASP A 158 5.92 -7.80 12.21
N ARG A 159 4.67 -7.56 11.77
CA ARG A 159 4.32 -6.47 10.84
C ARG A 159 4.64 -5.08 11.40
N ILE A 160 4.76 -4.94 12.73
CA ILE A 160 5.06 -3.66 13.38
C ILE A 160 6.38 -3.05 12.91
N GLN A 161 7.36 -3.89 12.52
CA GLN A 161 8.63 -3.42 11.96
C GLN A 161 8.39 -2.59 10.69
N GLY A 162 7.59 -3.13 9.75
CA GLY A 162 7.25 -2.45 8.50
C GLY A 162 6.48 -1.16 8.74
N TYR A 163 5.55 -1.16 9.71
CA TYR A 163 4.79 0.04 10.08
C TYR A 163 5.67 1.13 10.68
N CYS A 164 6.56 0.77 11.61
CA CYS A 164 7.51 1.71 12.20
C CYS A 164 8.47 2.28 11.15
N ALA A 165 8.92 1.47 10.19
CA ALA A 165 9.78 1.94 9.10
C ALA A 165 9.05 2.93 8.16
N ALA A 166 7.78 2.66 7.83
CA ALA A 166 6.95 3.59 7.06
C ALA A 166 6.72 4.91 7.81
N ILE A 167 6.45 4.84 9.12
CA ILE A 167 6.30 6.02 9.98
C ILE A 167 7.58 6.83 10.05
N ALA A 168 8.73 6.16 10.21
CA ALA A 168 10.02 6.82 10.22
C ALA A 168 10.29 7.57 8.90
N ARG A 169 9.82 7.02 7.77
CA ARG A 169 9.87 7.69 6.47
C ARG A 169 8.94 8.89 6.37
N LEU A 170 7.74 8.83 6.98
CA LEU A 170 6.79 9.93 7.04
C LEU A 170 7.27 11.10 7.93
N GLY A 171 8.12 10.82 8.93
CA GLY A 171 8.67 11.83 9.82
C GLY A 171 7.59 12.58 10.58
N SER A 172 7.71 13.91 10.67
CA SER A 172 6.78 14.78 11.41
C SER A 172 5.32 14.70 10.94
N ILE A 173 5.09 14.33 9.68
CA ILE A 173 3.76 14.13 9.10
C ILE A 173 3.00 13.00 9.81
N ALA A 174 3.71 12.00 10.34
CA ALA A 174 3.12 10.91 11.11
C ALA A 174 2.89 11.25 12.60
N SER A 175 2.99 12.52 13.01
CA SER A 175 2.70 12.94 14.39
C SER A 175 1.37 12.46 14.97
N PRO A 176 0.27 12.30 14.21
CA PRO A 176 -0.98 11.74 14.74
C PRO A 176 -0.85 10.28 15.23
N VAL A 177 0.13 9.52 14.74
CA VAL A 177 0.36 8.11 15.08
C VAL A 177 1.09 7.95 16.42
N SER A 178 1.63 9.04 16.99
CA SER A 178 2.43 8.98 18.24
C SER A 178 1.68 8.34 19.40
N GLY A 179 0.37 8.57 19.51
CA GLY A 179 -0.47 7.97 20.55
C GLY A 179 -0.50 6.45 20.45
N ALA A 180 -0.74 5.91 19.26
CA ALA A 180 -0.74 4.47 18.99
C ALA A 180 0.63 3.84 19.26
N LEU A 181 1.72 4.50 18.84
CA LEU A 181 3.09 4.04 19.13
C LEU A 181 3.39 3.99 20.63
N MET A 182 2.97 5.01 21.39
CA MET A 182 3.17 5.04 22.84
C MET A 182 2.37 3.93 23.55
N GLN A 183 1.16 3.62 23.07
CA GLN A 183 0.39 2.48 23.57
C GLN A 183 1.08 1.16 23.22
N ALA A 184 1.50 0.98 21.97
CA ALA A 184 2.22 -0.19 21.49
C ALA A 184 3.53 -0.43 22.27
N ARG A 185 4.25 0.64 22.62
CA ARG A 185 5.46 0.58 23.45
C ARG A 185 5.23 -0.05 24.83
N ASN A 186 4.02 0.09 25.37
CA ASN A 186 3.66 -0.46 26.68
C ASN A 186 3.06 -1.87 26.60
N ARG A 187 3.00 -2.47 25.41
CA ARG A 187 2.51 -3.84 25.21
C ARG A 187 3.57 -4.87 25.56
N ASN A 188 3.06 -6.06 25.82
CA ASN A 188 3.84 -7.25 26.10
C ASN A 188 4.08 -8.03 24.79
N TRP A 189 5.31 -8.01 24.29
CA TRP A 189 5.70 -8.58 22.99
C TRP A 189 6.30 -9.97 23.13
N HIS A 190 5.67 -11.00 22.55
CA HIS A 190 6.08 -12.41 22.76
C HIS A 190 5.87 -13.34 21.55
N TRP A 191 6.11 -12.90 20.31
CA TRP A 191 5.72 -13.71 19.14
C TRP A 191 6.78 -14.71 18.63
N TYR A 192 8.03 -14.67 19.12
CA TYR A 192 9.02 -15.73 18.87
C TYR A 192 10.06 -15.86 20.01
N GLU A 193 10.67 -17.03 20.13
CA GLU A 193 11.68 -17.33 21.16
C GLU A 193 13.11 -16.96 20.71
N PRO A 194 13.95 -16.36 21.59
CA PRO A 194 13.67 -15.99 22.98
C PRO A 194 12.87 -14.67 23.10
N PRO A 195 11.84 -14.60 23.97
CA PRO A 195 10.93 -13.45 24.05
C PRO A 195 11.59 -12.10 24.38
N GLU A 196 12.68 -12.12 25.15
CA GLU A 196 13.41 -10.91 25.56
C GLU A 196 14.04 -10.17 24.37
N ARG A 197 14.53 -10.94 23.38
CA ARG A 197 15.12 -10.39 22.16
C ARG A 197 14.04 -9.77 21.28
N CYS A 198 12.90 -10.44 21.18
CA CYS A 198 11.72 -9.94 20.48
C CYS A 198 11.29 -8.59 21.07
N ALA A 199 11.10 -8.49 22.39
CA ALA A 199 10.67 -7.23 23.01
C ALA A 199 11.67 -6.08 22.77
N ALA A 200 12.97 -6.33 22.90
CA ALA A 200 14.00 -5.31 22.68
C ALA A 200 14.04 -4.80 21.23
N GLU A 201 13.92 -5.69 20.24
CA GLU A 201 13.90 -5.32 18.82
C GLU A 201 12.71 -4.41 18.50
N ILE A 202 11.53 -4.71 19.04
CA ILE A 202 10.30 -3.96 18.78
C ILE A 202 10.28 -2.60 19.44
N LEU A 203 10.71 -2.53 20.69
CA LEU A 203 10.90 -1.24 21.34
C LEU A 203 11.91 -0.39 20.55
N GLY A 204 12.95 -1.01 19.99
CA GLY A 204 13.89 -0.33 19.08
C GLY A 204 13.22 0.29 17.85
N TYR A 205 12.34 -0.45 17.16
CA TYR A 205 11.61 0.08 16.01
C TYR A 205 10.63 1.19 16.40
N ILE A 206 9.88 1.02 17.49
CA ILE A 206 8.93 2.02 18.00
C ILE A 206 9.67 3.30 18.39
N ASP A 207 10.77 3.19 19.12
CA ASP A 207 11.56 4.34 19.57
C ASP A 207 12.16 5.09 18.37
N GLN A 208 12.64 4.38 17.33
CA GLN A 208 13.10 5.01 16.08
C GLN A 208 11.99 5.78 15.36
N ALA A 209 10.78 5.21 15.27
CA ALA A 209 9.63 5.86 14.68
C ALA A 209 9.23 7.14 15.46
N LEU A 210 9.21 7.07 16.80
CA LEU A 210 8.95 8.21 17.67
C LEU A 210 10.02 9.31 17.53
N ILE A 211 11.30 8.92 17.42
CA ILE A 211 12.38 9.89 17.17
C ILE A 211 12.20 10.59 15.83
N ALA A 212 11.84 9.84 14.78
CA ALA A 212 11.63 10.40 13.45
C ALA A 212 10.47 11.40 13.40
N ILE A 213 9.38 11.12 14.12
CA ILE A 213 8.24 12.05 14.26
C ILE A 213 8.67 13.37 14.92
N ASN A 214 9.54 13.30 15.93
CA ASN A 214 9.95 14.47 16.73
C ASN A 214 11.11 15.27 16.12
N LYS A 215 11.71 14.80 15.02
CA LYS A 215 12.68 15.61 14.27
C LYS A 215 11.91 16.66 13.47
N SER A 216 12.00 17.92 13.91
CA SER A 216 11.64 19.06 13.06
C SER A 216 12.54 19.03 11.83
N ASP A 217 11.96 19.12 10.63
CA ASP A 217 12.75 19.38 9.43
C ASP A 217 13.49 20.71 9.60
N PRO A 218 14.81 20.76 9.35
CA PRO A 218 15.61 21.98 9.47
C PRO A 218 15.22 23.06 8.46
#